data_AF-A0A7T8QUP3-F1
#
_entry.id   AF-A0A7T8QUP3-F1
#
_cell.length_a   1.000
_cell.length_b   1.000
_cell.length_c   1.000
_cell.angle_alpha   90.00
_cell.angle_beta   90.00
_cell.angle_gamma   90.00
#
_symmetry.space_group_name_H-M   'P 1'
#
loop_
_entity.id
_entity.type
_entity.pdbx_description
1 polymer ?
#
loop_
_entity_poly.entity_id
_entity_poly.type
_entity_poly.pdbx_seq_one_letter_code
_entity_poly.pdbx_strand_id
1 'polypeptide(L)'
;METPDFRSHFLIRIKLARTVHGDLLSTFSESCPGLSTLQRRHTEFDKGVFALENKTGPGRPQETRTEENVARVKCLVEDNPRMTTRQSYCRGVPTIYNCFQASDGGSRAPKPPQRARPSPAL
;
A
#
# COMPACT_ATOMS: atom_id res chain seq x y z
N MET A 1 32.76 -21.25 16.26
CA MET A 1 31.77 -20.16 16.43
C MET A 1 30.45 -20.82 16.76
N GLU A 2 29.93 -20.61 17.97
CA GLU A 2 28.59 -21.09 18.31
C GLU A 2 27.57 -20.23 17.58
N THR A 3 26.64 -20.88 16.88
CA THR A 3 25.52 -20.19 16.26
C THR A 3 24.54 -19.79 17.36
N PRO A 4 24.19 -18.50 17.50
CA PRO A 4 23.21 -18.09 18.50
C PRO A 4 21.88 -18.80 18.22
N ASP A 5 21.23 -19.28 19.28
CA ASP A 5 19.91 -19.90 19.16
C ASP A 5 18.90 -18.92 18.53
N PHE A 6 17.84 -19.46 17.94
CA PHE A 6 16.79 -18.69 17.28
C PHE A 6 16.24 -17.52 18.14
N ARG A 7 16.02 -17.74 19.44
CA ARG A 7 15.55 -16.73 20.39
C ARG A 7 16.59 -15.63 20.60
N SER A 8 17.84 -16.02 20.80
CA SER A 8 18.95 -15.08 20.94
C SER A 8 19.11 -14.19 19.71
N HIS A 9 19.07 -14.80 18.52
CA HIS A 9 19.07 -14.07 17.25
C HIS A 9 17.89 -13.10 17.12
N PHE A 10 16.68 -13.54 17.47
CA PHE A 10 15.48 -12.70 17.43
C PHE A 10 15.56 -11.50 18.39
N LEU A 11 16.04 -11.70 19.62
CA LEU A 11 16.19 -10.63 20.61
C LEU A 11 17.24 -9.60 20.20
N ILE A 12 18.35 -10.04 19.60
CA ILE A 12 19.39 -9.15 19.06
C ILE A 12 18.77 -8.23 17.99
N ARG A 13 17.96 -8.78 17.08
CA ARG A 13 17.30 -8.00 16.00
C ARG A 13 16.35 -6.94 16.54
N ILE A 14 15.53 -7.29 17.53
CA ILE A 14 14.62 -6.33 18.17
C ILE A 14 15.40 -5.22 18.85
N LYS A 15 16.46 -5.57 19.58
CA LYS A 15 17.31 -4.58 20.25
C LYS A 15 17.96 -3.64 19.24
N LEU A 16 18.56 -4.18 18.17
CA LEU A 16 19.22 -3.37 17.15
C LEU A 16 18.24 -2.43 16.45
N ALA A 17 17.06 -2.94 16.06
CA ALA A 17 16.04 -2.11 15.40
C ALA A 17 15.55 -0.96 16.31
N ARG A 18 15.44 -1.19 17.62
CA ARG A 18 15.06 -0.15 18.59
C ARG A 18 16.13 0.90 18.77
N THR A 19 17.40 0.49 18.88
CA THR A 19 18.53 1.43 19.00
C THR A 19 18.61 2.32 17.77
N VAL A 20 18.63 1.72 16.58
CA VAL A 20 18.69 2.46 15.31
C VAL A 20 17.48 3.37 15.15
N HIS A 21 16.28 2.94 15.56
CA HIS A 21 15.11 3.82 15.54
C HIS A 21 15.27 5.03 16.47
N GLY A 22 15.86 4.85 17.66
CA GLY A 22 16.15 5.95 18.58
C GLY A 22 17.07 7.00 17.93
N ASP A 23 18.16 6.54 17.32
CA ASP A 23 19.15 7.40 16.66
C ASP A 23 18.56 8.12 15.44
N LEU A 24 17.74 7.41 14.65
CA LEU A 24 17.04 8.00 13.50
C LEU A 24 15.98 8.99 13.95
N LEU A 25 15.26 8.72 15.03
CA LEU A 25 14.25 9.62 15.56
C LEU A 25 14.88 10.90 16.10
N SER A 26 16.02 10.82 16.78
CA SER A 26 16.74 12.01 17.24
C SER A 26 17.28 12.87 16.09
N THR A 27 17.63 12.24 14.96
CA THR A 27 18.24 12.93 13.81
C THR A 27 17.18 13.49 12.85
N PHE A 28 16.13 12.71 12.56
CA PHE A 28 15.16 13.00 11.50
C PHE A 28 13.77 13.36 12.03
N SER A 29 13.54 13.28 13.35
CA SER A 29 12.29 13.61 14.02
C SER A 29 11.06 13.04 13.28
N GLU A 30 10.19 13.90 12.74
CA GLU A 30 8.95 13.52 12.06
C GLU A 30 9.16 12.77 10.73
N SER A 31 10.34 12.92 10.12
CA SER A 31 10.71 12.20 8.89
C SER A 31 11.28 10.80 9.16
N CYS A 32 11.38 10.39 10.44
CA CYS A 32 11.89 9.07 10.80
C CYS A 32 10.93 7.96 10.36
N PRO A 33 11.42 6.91 9.68
CA PRO A 33 10.60 5.75 9.39
C PRO A 33 10.18 5.05 10.70
N GLY A 34 8.96 4.54 10.73
CA GLY A 34 8.47 3.79 11.89
C GLY A 34 9.29 2.54 12.17
N LEU A 35 9.30 2.10 13.43
CA LEU A 35 10.03 0.92 13.90
C LEU A 35 9.75 -0.35 13.09
N SER A 36 8.51 -0.54 12.64
CA SER A 36 8.11 -1.70 11.82
C SER A 36 8.84 -1.73 10.46
N THR A 37 9.10 -0.57 9.86
CA THR A 37 9.86 -0.43 8.62
C THR A 37 11.31 -0.87 8.83
N LEU A 38 11.94 -0.47 9.93
CA LEU A 38 13.31 -0.85 10.26
C LEU A 38 13.43 -2.34 10.56
N GLN A 39 12.48 -2.94 11.28
CA GLN A 39 12.42 -4.39 11.51
C GLN A 39 12.28 -5.18 10.20
N ARG A 40 11.45 -4.69 9.28
CA ARG A 40 11.31 -5.27 7.94
C ARG A 40 12.63 -5.20 7.16
N ARG A 41 13.27 -4.02 7.13
CA ARG A 41 14.57 -3.84 6.46
C ARG A 41 15.67 -4.73 7.04
N HIS A 42 15.73 -4.89 8.35
CA HIS A 42 16.65 -5.84 8.98
C HIS A 42 16.41 -7.28 8.49
N THR A 43 15.15 -7.67 8.31
CA THR A 43 14.79 -8.98 7.75
C THR A 43 15.18 -9.16 6.29
N GLU A 44 15.20 -8.07 5.53
CA GLU A 44 15.71 -8.08 4.16
C GLU A 44 17.24 -8.20 4.15
N PHE A 45 17.96 -7.50 5.04
CA PHE A 45 19.42 -7.62 5.18
C PHE A 45 19.87 -9.03 5.56
N ASP A 46 19.17 -9.69 6.50
CA ASP A 46 19.49 -11.08 6.88
C ASP A 46 19.30 -12.07 5.71
N LYS A 47 18.47 -11.71 4.72
CA LYS A 47 18.28 -12.46 3.48
C LYS A 47 19.28 -12.07 2.38
N GLY A 48 20.28 -11.25 2.70
CA GLY A 48 21.28 -10.74 1.76
C GLY A 48 20.74 -9.66 0.81
N VAL A 49 19.59 -9.04 1.12
CA VAL A 49 19.00 -7.99 0.29
C VAL A 49 19.45 -6.63 0.79
N PHE A 50 20.37 -6.00 0.06
CA PHE A 50 20.93 -4.67 0.39
C PHE A 50 20.41 -3.54 -0.52
N ALA A 51 19.37 -3.81 -1.29
CA ALA A 51 18.80 -2.83 -2.21
C ALA A 51 18.16 -1.66 -1.44
N LEU A 52 18.68 -0.45 -1.70
CA LEU A 52 18.11 0.81 -1.21
C LEU A 52 16.75 1.08 -1.86
N GLU A 53 16.65 0.80 -3.15
CA GLU A 53 15.43 1.03 -3.91
C GLU A 53 14.33 0.02 -3.58
N ASN A 54 13.09 0.50 -3.63
CA ASN A 54 11.93 -0.36 -3.50
C ASN A 54 11.82 -1.22 -4.76
N LYS A 55 11.57 -2.52 -4.57
CA LYS A 55 11.18 -3.38 -5.69
C LYS A 55 9.91 -2.81 -6.32
N THR A 56 9.95 -2.53 -7.62
CA THR A 56 8.75 -2.20 -8.38
C THR A 56 7.76 -3.33 -8.19
N GLY A 57 6.64 -3.05 -7.52
CA GLY A 57 5.57 -4.02 -7.38
C GLY A 57 5.08 -4.43 -8.77
N PRO A 58 4.64 -5.69 -8.97
CA PRO A 58 3.97 -6.04 -10.21
C PRO A 58 2.83 -5.05 -10.40
N GLY A 59 2.91 -4.29 -11.49
CA GLY A 59 1.82 -3.43 -11.90
C GLY A 59 0.55 -4.25 -12.07
N ARG A 60 -0.58 -3.57 -12.20
CA ARG A 60 -1.83 -4.28 -12.49
C ARG A 60 -1.69 -5.11 -13.78
N PRO A 61 -2.14 -6.38 -13.80
CA PRO A 61 -2.13 -7.20 -15.01
C PRO A 61 -2.81 -6.47 -16.18
N GLN A 62 -2.20 -6.50 -17.37
CA GLN A 62 -2.77 -5.88 -18.56
C GLN A 62 -4.12 -6.51 -18.95
N GLU A 63 -4.30 -7.79 -18.67
CA GLU A 63 -5.56 -8.55 -18.85
C GLU A 63 -6.76 -7.92 -18.14
N THR A 64 -6.50 -7.13 -17.09
CA THR A 64 -7.54 -6.39 -16.37
C THR A 64 -8.08 -5.18 -17.16
N ARG A 65 -7.34 -4.69 -18.17
CA ARG A 65 -7.68 -3.49 -18.96
C ARG A 65 -8.13 -3.82 -20.39
N THR A 66 -8.64 -5.03 -20.63
CA THR A 66 -9.24 -5.35 -21.93
C THR A 66 -10.51 -4.53 -22.16
N GLU A 67 -10.80 -4.20 -23.41
CA GLU A 67 -12.02 -3.47 -23.80
C GLU A 67 -13.28 -4.21 -23.34
N GLU A 68 -13.27 -5.54 -23.39
CA GLU A 68 -14.34 -6.40 -22.89
C GLU A 68 -14.58 -6.20 -21.38
N ASN A 69 -13.51 -6.16 -20.59
CA ASN A 69 -13.63 -5.93 -19.15
C ASN A 69 -14.11 -4.50 -18.85
N VAL A 70 -13.72 -3.51 -19.66
CA VAL A 70 -14.25 -2.14 -19.56
C VAL A 70 -15.75 -2.10 -19.88
N ALA A 71 -16.18 -2.77 -20.94
CA ALA A 71 -17.59 -2.86 -21.31
C ALA A 71 -18.42 -3.56 -20.23
N ARG A 72 -17.94 -4.66 -19.67
CA ARG A 72 -18.59 -5.38 -18.56
C ARG A 72 -18.74 -4.49 -17.32
N VAL A 73 -17.72 -3.71 -16.96
CA VAL A 73 -17.85 -2.75 -15.83
C VAL A 73 -18.89 -1.67 -16.16
N LYS A 74 -18.92 -1.14 -17.40
CA LYS A 74 -19.90 -0.14 -17.84
C LYS A 74 -21.34 -0.64 -17.66
N CYS A 75 -21.66 -1.81 -18.22
CA CYS A 75 -22.99 -2.40 -18.04
C CYS A 75 -23.32 -2.62 -16.55
N LEU A 76 -22.37 -3.14 -15.76
CA LEU A 76 -22.61 -3.42 -14.35
C LEU A 76 -22.89 -2.16 -13.52
N VAL A 77 -22.27 -1.02 -13.87
CA VAL A 77 -22.47 0.29 -13.22
C VAL A 77 -23.76 0.95 -13.69
N GLU A 78 -24.08 0.87 -14.98
CA GLU A 78 -25.35 1.37 -15.53
C GLU A 78 -26.55 0.64 -14.93
N ASP A 79 -26.45 -0.69 -14.80
CA ASP A 79 -27.50 -1.52 -14.19
C ASP A 79 -27.64 -1.28 -12.68
N ASN A 80 -26.55 -0.91 -11.99
CA ASN A 80 -26.53 -0.73 -10.54
C ASN A 80 -25.66 0.47 -10.12
N PRO A 81 -26.17 1.71 -10.20
CA PRO A 81 -25.37 2.92 -9.98
C PRO A 81 -24.87 3.10 -8.54
N ARG A 82 -25.44 2.36 -7.57
CA ARG A 82 -25.01 2.37 -6.16
C ARG A 82 -24.05 1.23 -5.80
N MET A 83 -23.66 0.43 -6.78
CA MET A 83 -22.80 -0.72 -6.54
C MET A 83 -21.39 -0.27 -6.13
N THR A 84 -20.86 -0.91 -5.10
CA THR A 84 -19.52 -0.62 -4.61
C THR A 84 -18.46 -1.38 -5.39
N THR A 85 -17.25 -0.84 -5.41
CA THR A 85 -16.06 -1.47 -6.01
C THR A 85 -15.81 -2.91 -5.55
N ARG A 86 -16.15 -3.22 -4.28
CA ARG A 86 -16.02 -4.56 -3.72
C ARG A 86 -17.04 -5.52 -4.32
N GLN A 87 -18.27 -5.06 -4.55
CA GLN A 87 -19.34 -5.86 -5.12
C GLN A 87 -19.10 -6.21 -6.59
N SER A 88 -18.53 -5.30 -7.39
CA SER A 88 -18.17 -5.59 -8.78
C SER A 88 -17.05 -6.63 -8.87
N TYR A 89 -16.06 -6.55 -7.98
CA TYR A 89 -14.99 -7.55 -7.89
C TYR A 89 -15.53 -8.94 -7.50
N CYS A 90 -16.44 -9.03 -6.53
CA CYS A 90 -17.09 -10.29 -6.15
C CYS A 90 -17.91 -10.92 -7.30
N ARG A 91 -18.32 -10.15 -8.31
CA ARG A 91 -19.00 -10.63 -9.52
C ARG A 91 -18.02 -11.03 -10.64
N GLY A 92 -16.73 -11.15 -10.33
CA GLY A 92 -15.70 -11.53 -11.31
C GLY A 92 -15.32 -10.40 -12.27
N VAL A 93 -15.79 -9.18 -12.05
CA VAL A 93 -15.45 -8.02 -12.88
C VAL A 93 -14.34 -7.24 -12.20
N PRO A 94 -13.14 -7.12 -12.80
CA PRO A 94 -12.05 -6.44 -12.14
C PRO A 94 -12.31 -4.92 -12.08
N THR A 95 -11.87 -4.28 -11.00
CA THR A 95 -12.16 -2.86 -10.72
C THR A 95 -11.44 -1.90 -11.67
N ILE A 96 -12.03 -1.33 -12.71
CA ILE A 96 -11.29 -0.44 -13.62
C ILE A 96 -11.52 1.05 -13.27
N TYR A 97 -10.87 1.52 -12.20
CA TYR A 97 -11.09 2.89 -11.66
C TYR A 97 -10.64 4.03 -12.60
N ASN A 98 -9.71 3.75 -13.54
CA ASN A 98 -9.09 4.78 -14.38
C ASN A 98 -9.56 4.80 -15.85
N CYS A 99 -10.33 3.82 -16.33
CA CYS A 99 -10.75 3.80 -17.74
C CYS A 99 -12.00 4.64 -18.02
N PHE A 100 -12.79 5.01 -17.00
CA PHE A 100 -13.95 5.87 -17.19
C PHE A 100 -13.59 7.35 -17.45
N GLN A 101 -12.43 7.81 -17.01
CA GLN A 101 -12.05 9.23 -17.14
C GLN A 101 -11.49 9.59 -18.52
N ALA A 102 -11.23 8.62 -19.40
CA ALA A 102 -10.60 8.86 -20.70
C ALA A 102 -11.59 9.06 -21.85
N SER A 103 -12.89 8.79 -21.63
CA SER A 103 -13.91 8.85 -22.69
C SER A 103 -14.69 10.16 -22.72
N ASP A 104 -14.78 10.88 -21.60
CA ASP A 104 -15.54 12.13 -21.50
C ASP A 104 -14.60 13.32 -21.36
N GLY A 105 -14.44 14.07 -22.45
CA GLY A 105 -13.77 15.36 -22.42
C GLY A 105 -14.44 16.30 -21.41
N GLY A 106 -13.68 16.73 -20.42
CA GLY A 106 -13.98 17.92 -19.61
C GLY A 106 -15.00 17.73 -18.49
N SER A 107 -14.51 17.46 -17.28
CA SER A 107 -14.72 18.31 -16.09
C SER A 107 -14.22 17.54 -14.86
N ARG A 108 -13.31 18.15 -14.08
CA ARG A 108 -12.90 17.59 -12.79
C ARG A 108 -14.12 17.58 -11.86
N ALA A 109 -14.67 16.39 -11.60
CA ALA A 109 -15.61 16.22 -10.51
C ALA A 109 -14.97 16.74 -9.20
N PRO A 110 -15.69 17.53 -8.38
CA PRO A 110 -15.13 18.05 -7.14
C PRO A 110 -14.76 16.88 -6.22
N LYS A 111 -13.57 16.97 -5.61
CA LYS A 111 -13.13 16.00 -4.61
C LYS A 111 -14.23 15.84 -3.55
N PRO A 112 -14.59 14.61 -3.15
CA PRO A 112 -15.52 14.42 -2.04
C PRO A 112 -14.94 15.13 -0.79
N PRO A 113 -15.79 15.78 0.03
CA PRO A 113 -15.33 16.48 1.22
C PRO A 113 -14.56 15.49 2.10
N GLN A 114 -13.31 15.82 2.41
CA GLN A 114 -12.55 15.05 3.39
C GLN A 114 -13.32 15.13 4.70
N ARG A 115 -13.76 13.98 5.22
CA ARG A 115 -14.30 13.89 6.58
C ARG A 115 -13.26 14.49 7.52
N ALA A 116 -13.60 15.62 8.14
CA ALA A 116 -12.82 16.21 9.20
C ALA A 116 -12.57 15.14 10.27
N ARG A 117 -11.29 14.93 10.62
CA ARG A 117 -10.96 14.11 11.78
C ARG A 117 -11.50 14.82 13.01
N PRO A 118 -12.21 14.14 13.92
CA PRO A 118 -12.63 14.77 15.16
C PRO A 118 -11.38 15.17 15.94
N SER A 119 -11.32 16.43 16.34
CA SER A 119 -10.30 16.93 17.26
C SER A 119 -10.38 16.14 18.57
N PRO A 120 -9.23 15.75 19.17
CA PRO A 120 -9.24 15.16 20.49
C PRO A 120 -9.81 16.17 21.49
N ALA A 121 -10.78 15.75 22.28
CA ALA A 121 -11.28 16.53 23.41
C ALA A 121 -10.15 16.72 24.43
N LEU A 122 -10.01 17.97 24.89
CA LEU A 122 -9.11 18.38 25.97
C LEU A 122 -9.39 17.63 27.27
#